data_AF-A0A9W5YEN5-F1
#
_entry.id   AF-A0A9W5YEN5-F1
#
_cell.length_a   1.000
_cell.length_b   1.000
_cell.length_c   1.000
_cell.angle_alpha   90.00
_cell.angle_beta   90.00
_cell.angle_gamma   90.00
#
_symmetry.space_group_name_H-M   'P 1'
#
loop_
_entity.id
_entity.type
_entity.pdbx_description
1 polymer ?
#
loop_
_entity_poly.entity_id
_entity_poly.type
_entity_poly.pdbx_seq_one_letter_code
_entity_poly.pdbx_strand_id
1 'polypeptide(L)'
;MKNCLKRASVFTAGVVLMVQLISTSVFGWAGELDQDPNTHTLLVTQGLQILENDLSSDDRNNSEFMDVINRLKVSIENFKLGSIMPDFDDKNFSLYQDHFYDPYTKSNFTASSEGELAFLDYIYQTAEYRSKEYIGWALQYWKSGNYNDAIYTLGNAMHYFADLCNPHHASNAIGGTQEHITKHSTFETYVEDNKEQYTINTLGGNTSTSNYSDTLEDEYLPDFITKECDVRAIIGYEQYHNNFVADDESTWNGVADITMKSAQRGIARVLYRFAKEIANPSSVCSNTYDSDIALDVRVKTKDGALTDSYGTDNDVYFGVELKNGRMHEWKLDKSGYNDHEKGDNDTYTVVLEKSAGSEIRKAWIRKQRGWEAGSAEDNWYPLEVEVSSSDNQCHFLKPLNSWFIGNTGIDIVVSDCNFILDKVDVRIKTKDGNLFDSYGTDSDVYFGMQLSDGTIQESMLDKPDYNDFEKGDDDWYSIEYSKLPDAVITKAWLKKVGNDDWYPENITITKDDFVFNTDINQWFYDNTVKEWLF
;
A
#
# COMPACT_ATOMS: atom_id res chain seq x y z
N MET A 1 24.46 52.00 19.38
CA MET A 1 24.39 50.67 18.73
C MET A 1 25.03 49.60 19.62
N LYS A 2 24.48 49.35 20.82
CA LYS A 2 25.04 48.36 21.78
C LYS A 2 23.99 47.41 22.38
N ASN A 3 22.76 47.37 21.82
CA ASN A 3 21.65 46.61 22.40
C ASN A 3 20.90 45.65 21.44
N CYS A 4 21.41 45.33 20.24
CA CYS A 4 20.73 44.39 19.33
C CYS A 4 21.35 42.99 19.22
N LEU A 5 22.48 42.71 19.89
CA LEU A 5 23.23 41.45 19.72
C LEU A 5 23.09 40.43 20.88
N LYS A 6 22.17 40.65 21.83
CA LYS A 6 21.92 39.72 22.94
C LYS A 6 20.59 38.95 22.88
N ARG A 7 19.76 39.18 21.86
CA ARG A 7 18.49 38.43 21.67
C ARG A 7 18.58 37.32 20.63
N ALA A 8 19.57 37.33 19.75
CA ALA A 8 19.73 36.30 18.72
C ALA A 8 20.40 35.02 19.25
N SER A 9 21.22 35.08 20.31
CA SER A 9 21.98 33.91 20.78
C SER A 9 21.28 33.06 21.85
N VAL A 10 20.16 33.55 22.41
CA VAL A 10 19.36 32.80 23.39
C VAL A 10 18.24 32.02 22.69
N PHE A 11 17.77 32.50 21.53
CA PHE A 11 16.70 31.86 20.77
C PHE A 11 17.18 30.63 20.00
N THR A 12 18.35 30.69 19.36
CA THR A 12 18.93 29.53 18.63
C THR A 12 19.43 28.43 19.57
N ALA A 13 19.93 28.80 20.75
CA ALA A 13 20.35 27.82 21.75
C ALA A 13 19.14 27.10 22.39
N GLY A 14 18.00 27.77 22.54
CA GLY A 14 16.77 27.16 23.05
C GLY A 14 16.14 26.14 22.09
N VAL A 15 16.12 26.44 20.79
CA VAL A 15 15.57 25.55 19.74
C VAL A 15 16.45 24.31 19.54
N VAL A 16 17.79 24.47 19.54
CA VAL A 16 18.72 23.33 19.40
C VAL A 16 18.71 22.44 20.65
N LEU A 17 18.52 23.00 21.85
CA LEU A 17 18.37 22.20 23.07
C LEU A 17 17.03 21.47 23.13
N MET A 18 15.93 22.09 22.67
CA MET A 18 14.61 21.43 22.60
C MET A 18 14.60 20.27 21.61
N VAL A 19 15.15 20.45 20.40
CA VAL A 19 15.23 19.36 19.39
C VAL A 19 16.13 18.21 19.87
N GLN A 20 17.14 18.47 20.70
CA GLN A 20 17.94 17.41 21.34
C GLN A 20 17.23 16.73 22.53
N LEU A 21 16.24 17.40 23.15
CA LEU A 21 15.48 16.89 24.30
C LEU A 21 14.19 16.15 23.90
N ILE A 22 13.70 16.29 22.66
CA ILE A 22 12.53 15.54 22.13
C ILE A 22 12.97 14.19 21.52
N SER A 23 14.07 13.59 22.00
CA SER A 23 14.58 12.31 21.49
C SER A 23 13.98 11.07 22.17
N THR A 24 12.90 11.22 22.94
CA THR A 24 12.10 10.08 23.40
C THR A 24 10.93 9.93 22.43
N SER A 25 11.07 8.97 21.51
CA SER A 25 10.04 8.58 20.55
C SER A 25 8.71 8.35 21.26
N VAL A 26 7.68 9.03 20.75
CA VAL A 26 6.28 8.77 21.07
C VAL A 26 5.87 7.66 20.11
N PHE A 27 5.83 6.43 20.61
CA PHE A 27 5.36 5.28 19.85
C PHE A 27 3.83 5.24 19.88
N GLY A 28 3.23 4.48 18.95
CA GLY A 28 1.84 4.01 19.06
C GLY A 28 1.59 3.19 20.32
N TRP A 29 0.55 2.34 20.32
CA TRP A 29 0.49 1.30 21.36
C TRP A 29 1.83 0.58 21.45
N ALA A 30 2.39 0.39 22.65
CA ALA A 30 3.77 -0.09 22.76
C ALA A 30 3.99 -1.38 21.94
N GLY A 31 4.93 -1.30 21.01
CA GLY A 31 5.42 -2.41 20.21
C GLY A 31 6.94 -2.48 20.33
N GLU A 32 7.48 -3.65 20.70
CA GLU A 32 8.91 -3.93 20.60
C GLU A 32 9.12 -4.99 19.51
N LEU A 33 10.16 -4.82 18.67
CA LEU A 33 10.47 -5.74 17.56
C LEU A 33 10.78 -7.17 18.02
N ASP A 34 11.25 -7.35 19.25
CA ASP A 34 11.65 -8.64 19.83
C ASP A 34 10.64 -9.21 20.85
N GLN A 35 9.53 -8.51 21.12
CA GLN A 35 8.46 -8.97 22.01
C GLN A 35 7.21 -9.36 21.21
N ASP A 36 6.88 -10.66 21.18
CA ASP A 36 5.65 -11.21 20.61
C ASP A 36 4.96 -12.13 21.66
N PRO A 37 3.68 -11.88 22.03
CA PRO A 37 2.86 -10.77 21.58
C PRO A 37 3.27 -9.45 22.25
N ASN A 38 3.34 -8.39 21.44
CA ASN A 38 3.17 -6.99 21.86
C ASN A 38 1.73 -6.52 21.58
N THR A 39 1.39 -5.30 21.97
CA THR A 39 0.01 -4.81 21.88
C THR A 39 -0.52 -4.81 20.45
N HIS A 40 0.23 -4.32 19.46
CA HIS A 40 -0.21 -4.32 18.06
C HIS A 40 -0.40 -5.73 17.50
N THR A 41 0.57 -6.62 17.71
CA THR A 41 0.50 -8.02 17.25
C THR A 41 -0.67 -8.77 17.91
N LEU A 42 -0.95 -8.52 19.20
CA LEU A 42 -2.14 -9.04 19.88
C LEU A 42 -3.43 -8.51 19.25
N LEU A 43 -3.52 -7.22 18.97
CA LEU A 43 -4.73 -6.62 18.39
C LEU A 43 -5.06 -7.21 17.02
N VAL A 44 -4.08 -7.36 16.14
CA VAL A 44 -4.31 -7.89 14.78
C VAL A 44 -4.61 -9.39 14.77
N THR A 45 -3.91 -10.18 15.61
CA THR A 45 -4.18 -11.61 15.74
C THR A 45 -5.55 -11.86 16.36
N GLN A 46 -5.92 -11.07 17.37
CA GLN A 46 -7.21 -11.21 18.03
C GLN A 46 -8.36 -10.76 17.13
N GLY A 47 -8.17 -9.71 16.32
CA GLY A 47 -9.14 -9.28 15.30
C GLY A 47 -9.44 -10.36 14.26
N LEU A 48 -8.42 -11.05 13.75
CA LEU A 48 -8.58 -12.19 12.85
C LEU A 48 -9.32 -13.35 13.54
N GLN A 49 -8.92 -13.68 14.77
CA GLN A 49 -9.54 -14.76 15.54
C GLN A 49 -11.03 -14.50 15.85
N ILE A 50 -11.39 -13.25 16.14
CA ILE A 50 -12.78 -12.82 16.33
C ILE A 50 -13.58 -13.05 15.04
N LEU A 51 -13.06 -12.60 13.90
CA LEU A 51 -13.72 -12.79 12.61
C LEU A 51 -13.93 -14.28 12.30
N GLU A 52 -12.91 -15.12 12.53
CA GLU A 52 -13.02 -16.58 12.33
C GLU A 52 -14.11 -17.24 13.18
N ASN A 53 -14.21 -16.82 14.45
CA ASN A 53 -15.23 -17.32 15.37
C ASN A 53 -16.63 -16.89 14.92
N ASP A 54 -16.74 -15.69 14.36
CA ASP A 54 -17.99 -15.07 13.96
C ASP A 54 -18.39 -15.39 12.51
N LEU A 55 -17.65 -16.20 11.74
CA LEU A 55 -18.04 -16.50 10.34
C LEU A 55 -19.37 -17.27 10.25
N SER A 56 -20.32 -16.71 9.49
CA SER A 56 -21.55 -17.37 9.06
C SER A 56 -21.29 -18.55 8.13
N SER A 57 -22.27 -19.43 7.93
CA SER A 57 -22.17 -20.54 6.98
C SER A 57 -22.00 -20.06 5.54
N ASP A 58 -22.59 -18.94 5.16
CA ASP A 58 -22.51 -18.40 3.80
C ASP A 58 -21.09 -17.94 3.48
N ASP A 59 -20.44 -17.24 4.42
CA ASP A 59 -19.06 -16.78 4.24
C ASP A 59 -18.05 -17.92 4.28
N ARG A 60 -18.29 -18.94 5.13
CA ARG A 60 -17.46 -20.16 5.15
C ARG A 60 -17.52 -20.93 3.82
N ASN A 61 -18.60 -20.78 3.07
CA ASN A 61 -18.80 -21.44 1.77
C ASN A 61 -18.36 -20.55 0.58
N ASN A 62 -18.02 -19.28 0.81
CA ASN A 62 -17.49 -18.40 -0.24
C ASN A 62 -15.97 -18.62 -0.36
N SER A 63 -15.54 -19.21 -1.48
CA SER A 63 -14.14 -19.58 -1.70
C SER A 63 -13.20 -18.37 -1.79
N GLU A 64 -13.63 -17.28 -2.43
CA GLU A 64 -12.80 -16.07 -2.58
C GLU A 64 -12.63 -15.36 -1.23
N PHE A 65 -13.71 -15.23 -0.47
CA PHE A 65 -13.65 -14.67 0.89
C PHE A 65 -12.75 -15.53 1.79
N MET A 66 -12.91 -16.85 1.75
CA MET A 66 -12.12 -17.75 2.58
C MET A 66 -10.64 -17.85 2.15
N ASP A 67 -10.31 -17.61 0.87
CA ASP A 67 -8.92 -17.50 0.43
C ASP A 67 -8.20 -16.36 1.17
N VAL A 68 -8.88 -15.23 1.35
CA VAL A 68 -8.35 -14.09 2.14
C VAL A 68 -8.04 -14.49 3.57
N ILE A 69 -9.02 -15.08 4.25
CA ILE A 69 -8.88 -15.50 5.64
C ILE A 69 -7.78 -16.56 5.79
N ASN A 70 -7.73 -17.54 4.88
CA ASN A 70 -6.75 -18.61 4.94
C ASN A 70 -5.32 -18.10 4.70
N ARG A 71 -5.12 -17.18 3.75
CA ARG A 71 -3.80 -16.59 3.50
C ARG A 71 -3.34 -15.70 4.64
N LEU A 72 -4.23 -14.91 5.25
CA LEU A 72 -3.91 -14.15 6.47
C LEU A 72 -3.41 -15.06 7.59
N LYS A 73 -3.99 -16.26 7.73
CA LYS A 73 -3.54 -17.24 8.73
C LYS A 73 -2.20 -17.87 8.38
N VAL A 74 -2.01 -18.25 7.12
CA VAL A 74 -0.75 -18.86 6.66
C VAL A 74 0.41 -17.87 6.76
N SER A 75 0.16 -16.59 6.46
CA SER A 75 1.14 -15.51 6.50
C SER A 75 0.94 -14.58 7.71
N ILE A 76 0.49 -15.13 8.85
CA ILE A 76 0.19 -14.35 10.05
C ILE A 76 1.40 -13.55 10.56
N GLU A 77 2.61 -14.09 10.39
CA GLU A 77 3.85 -13.41 10.78
C GLU A 77 4.10 -12.15 9.94
N ASN A 78 3.73 -12.13 8.65
CA ASN A 78 3.80 -10.91 7.84
C ASN A 78 2.77 -9.88 8.31
N PHE A 79 1.57 -10.33 8.70
CA PHE A 79 0.52 -9.44 9.20
C PHE A 79 0.93 -8.79 10.53
N LYS A 80 1.51 -9.59 11.45
CA LYS A 80 2.11 -9.12 12.70
C LYS A 80 3.25 -8.15 12.45
N LEU A 81 4.20 -8.50 11.58
CA LEU A 81 5.35 -7.64 11.26
C LEU A 81 4.89 -6.30 10.68
N GLY A 82 3.91 -6.32 9.77
CA GLY A 82 3.30 -5.10 9.25
C GLY A 82 2.66 -4.25 10.35
N SER A 83 2.04 -4.87 11.36
CA SER A 83 1.39 -4.15 12.46
C SER A 83 2.32 -3.46 13.44
N ILE A 84 3.63 -3.70 13.35
CA ILE A 84 4.64 -3.08 14.23
C ILE A 84 5.58 -2.15 13.46
N MET A 85 5.80 -2.40 12.16
CA MET A 85 6.84 -1.68 11.41
C MET A 85 6.64 -0.16 11.34
N PRO A 86 5.43 0.41 11.33
CA PRO A 86 5.27 1.86 11.31
C PRO A 86 5.90 2.58 12.52
N ASP A 87 6.19 1.92 13.64
CA ASP A 87 6.95 2.53 14.74
C ASP A 87 8.48 2.50 14.54
N PHE A 88 8.97 1.72 13.56
CA PHE A 88 10.39 1.42 13.34
C PHE A 88 10.90 1.77 11.94
N ASP A 89 10.05 2.33 11.07
CA ASP A 89 10.44 2.73 9.73
C ASP A 89 11.39 3.96 9.79
N ASP A 90 12.52 3.87 9.11
CA ASP A 90 13.51 4.94 9.03
C ASP A 90 13.02 6.16 8.23
N LYS A 91 11.86 6.02 7.58
CA LYS A 91 11.16 7.07 6.82
C LYS A 91 10.07 7.79 7.59
N ASN A 92 9.85 7.45 8.86
CA ASN A 92 8.84 8.10 9.68
C ASN A 92 9.07 9.61 9.81
N PHE A 93 7.98 10.36 9.93
CA PHE A 93 8.08 11.75 10.30
C PHE A 93 8.73 11.87 11.69
N SER A 94 9.47 12.95 11.91
CA SER A 94 10.31 13.12 13.09
C SER A 94 9.60 13.01 14.43
N LEU A 95 8.27 13.21 14.46
CA LEU A 95 7.42 13.13 15.66
C LEU A 95 6.23 12.18 15.48
N TYR A 96 6.27 11.28 14.49
CA TYR A 96 5.20 10.31 14.23
C TYR A 96 3.82 10.97 14.05
N GLN A 97 3.79 12.14 13.40
CA GLN A 97 2.61 12.98 13.21
C GLN A 97 1.41 12.21 12.64
N ASP A 98 1.68 11.28 11.73
CA ASP A 98 0.73 10.46 11.02
C ASP A 98 0.18 9.28 11.85
N HIS A 99 0.62 9.11 13.10
CA HIS A 99 0.02 8.18 14.07
C HIS A 99 -1.13 8.82 14.85
N PHE A 100 -1.38 10.11 14.65
CA PHE A 100 -2.39 10.87 15.41
C PHE A 100 -3.59 11.22 14.53
N TYR A 101 -4.77 11.27 15.16
CA TYR A 101 -6.00 11.66 14.50
C TYR A 101 -7.04 12.14 15.51
N ASP A 102 -7.31 13.45 15.54
CA ASP A 102 -8.45 13.99 16.27
C ASP A 102 -9.72 13.86 15.41
N PRO A 103 -10.73 13.09 15.87
CA PRO A 103 -11.94 12.83 15.09
C PRO A 103 -12.88 14.04 14.96
N TYR A 104 -12.67 15.11 15.73
CA TYR A 104 -13.47 16.33 15.67
C TYR A 104 -12.85 17.37 14.74
N THR A 105 -11.52 17.51 14.75
CA THR A 105 -10.81 18.42 13.83
C THR A 105 -10.43 17.76 12.51
N LYS A 106 -10.50 16.42 12.44
CA LYS A 106 -10.10 15.60 11.28
C LYS A 106 -8.62 15.74 10.93
N SER A 107 -7.77 15.99 11.93
CA SER A 107 -6.36 16.32 11.72
C SER A 107 -5.47 15.76 12.83
N ASN A 108 -4.16 15.67 12.57
CA ASN A 108 -3.18 15.47 13.63
C ASN A 108 -2.80 16.81 14.30
N PHE A 109 -1.91 16.74 15.30
CA PHE A 109 -1.50 17.86 16.14
C PHE A 109 -0.74 18.97 15.40
N THR A 110 -0.15 18.73 14.24
CA THR A 110 0.55 19.76 13.45
C THR A 110 -0.38 20.73 12.75
N ALA A 111 -1.69 20.42 12.67
CA ALA A 111 -2.69 21.35 12.17
C ALA A 111 -2.89 22.57 13.08
N SER A 112 -2.45 22.49 14.34
CA SER A 112 -2.55 23.61 15.28
C SER A 112 -1.53 24.69 14.93
N SER A 113 -2.01 25.87 14.57
CA SER A 113 -1.19 27.08 14.43
C SER A 113 -0.95 27.82 15.76
N GLU A 114 -1.34 27.23 16.89
CA GLU A 114 -1.31 27.86 18.21
C GLU A 114 -0.31 27.19 19.15
N GLY A 115 0.30 27.98 20.04
CA GLY A 115 1.18 27.49 21.10
C GLY A 115 2.58 27.07 20.63
N GLU A 116 3.18 26.15 21.38
CA GLU A 116 4.54 25.65 21.14
C GLU A 116 4.65 24.74 19.89
N LEU A 117 3.55 24.48 19.18
CA LEU A 117 3.55 23.63 17.97
C LEU A 117 3.52 24.44 16.66
N ALA A 118 3.32 25.76 16.75
CA ALA A 118 3.15 26.64 15.60
C ALA A 118 4.41 26.77 14.70
N PHE A 119 5.54 26.18 15.08
CA PHE A 119 6.77 26.16 14.28
C PHE A 119 6.96 24.86 13.49
N LEU A 120 6.13 23.84 13.71
CA LEU A 120 6.21 22.58 12.97
C LEU A 120 5.60 22.76 11.58
N ASP A 121 6.24 22.15 10.57
CA ASP A 121 5.63 22.05 9.25
C ASP A 121 4.34 21.24 9.34
N TYR A 122 3.29 21.73 8.70
CA TYR A 122 2.01 21.04 8.66
C TYR A 122 2.13 19.75 7.87
N ILE A 123 1.81 18.63 8.51
CA ILE A 123 1.72 17.30 7.92
C ILE A 123 0.24 16.96 7.88
N TYR A 124 -0.31 16.71 6.69
CA TYR A 124 -1.74 16.44 6.54
C TYR A 124 -2.08 14.97 6.82
N GLN A 125 -1.10 14.06 6.73
CA GLN A 125 -1.31 12.63 6.97
C GLN A 125 -1.68 12.40 8.43
N THR A 126 -2.76 11.65 8.64
CA THR A 126 -3.28 11.24 9.95
C THR A 126 -3.32 9.72 10.04
N ALA A 127 -3.55 9.19 11.24
CA ALA A 127 -3.73 7.74 11.40
C ALA A 127 -4.93 7.21 10.60
N GLU A 128 -6.00 8.01 10.47
CA GLU A 128 -7.15 7.67 9.62
C GLU A 128 -6.76 7.62 8.14
N TYR A 129 -6.02 8.62 7.66
CA TYR A 129 -5.52 8.68 6.30
C TYR A 129 -4.63 7.47 6.01
N ARG A 130 -3.66 7.18 6.87
CA ARG A 130 -2.74 6.05 6.74
C ARG A 130 -3.46 4.71 6.76
N SER A 131 -4.43 4.53 7.66
CA SER A 131 -5.24 3.31 7.71
C SER A 131 -5.91 3.04 6.37
N LYS A 132 -6.54 4.05 5.76
CA LYS A 132 -7.15 3.93 4.43
C LYS A 132 -6.15 3.68 3.33
N GLU A 133 -5.08 4.46 3.31
CA GLU A 133 -4.00 4.39 2.31
C GLU A 133 -3.44 2.96 2.25
N TYR A 134 -3.01 2.42 3.39
CA TYR A 134 -2.45 1.08 3.46
C TYR A 134 -3.49 -0.02 3.18
N ILE A 135 -4.77 0.15 3.52
CA ILE A 135 -5.84 -0.79 3.10
C ILE A 135 -5.99 -0.78 1.58
N GLY A 136 -5.96 0.40 0.96
CA GLY A 136 -5.97 0.56 -0.49
C GLY A 136 -4.78 -0.17 -1.13
N TRP A 137 -3.57 0.02 -0.59
CA TRP A 137 -2.37 -0.66 -1.08
C TRP A 137 -2.45 -2.17 -0.92
N ALA A 138 -2.94 -2.64 0.23
CA ALA A 138 -3.13 -4.06 0.48
C ALA A 138 -4.08 -4.69 -0.55
N LEU A 139 -5.16 -4.00 -0.93
CA LEU A 139 -6.04 -4.45 -2.00
C LEU A 139 -5.32 -4.53 -3.35
N GLN A 140 -4.46 -3.56 -3.69
CA GLN A 140 -3.71 -3.59 -4.93
C GLN A 140 -2.71 -4.74 -5.00
N TYR A 141 -1.94 -4.93 -3.93
CA TYR A 141 -1.04 -6.06 -3.82
C TYR A 141 -1.80 -7.38 -3.89
N TRP A 142 -3.00 -7.47 -3.30
CA TRP A 142 -3.82 -8.66 -3.38
C TRP A 142 -4.27 -8.97 -4.81
N LYS A 143 -4.80 -7.96 -5.51
CA LYS A 143 -5.30 -8.07 -6.89
C LYS A 143 -4.21 -8.37 -7.91
N SER A 144 -2.97 -7.98 -7.62
CA SER A 144 -1.79 -8.29 -8.44
C SER A 144 -1.15 -9.65 -8.11
N GLY A 145 -1.75 -10.42 -7.19
CA GLY A 145 -1.23 -11.72 -6.77
C GLY A 145 -0.04 -11.65 -5.81
N ASN A 146 0.35 -10.44 -5.38
CA ASN A 146 1.42 -10.24 -4.40
C ASN A 146 0.88 -10.31 -2.97
N TYR A 147 0.46 -11.51 -2.56
CA TYR A 147 -0.23 -11.71 -1.29
C TYR A 147 0.62 -11.42 -0.05
N ASN A 148 1.93 -11.62 -0.11
CA ASN A 148 2.81 -11.36 1.03
C ASN A 148 2.90 -9.86 1.33
N ASP A 149 3.11 -9.05 0.29
CA ASP A 149 3.11 -7.60 0.44
C ASP A 149 1.71 -7.10 0.81
N ALA A 150 0.65 -7.69 0.23
CA ALA A 150 -0.73 -7.34 0.61
C ALA A 150 -0.99 -7.52 2.10
N ILE A 151 -0.59 -8.66 2.66
CA ILE A 151 -0.81 -9.00 4.07
C ILE A 151 0.06 -8.15 4.99
N TYR A 152 1.33 -7.94 4.63
CA TYR A 152 2.22 -7.05 5.35
C TYR A 152 1.68 -5.62 5.37
N THR A 153 1.27 -5.10 4.22
CA THR A 153 0.69 -3.77 4.06
C THR A 153 -0.64 -3.64 4.80
N LEU A 154 -1.48 -4.67 4.81
CA LEU A 154 -2.70 -4.68 5.64
C LEU A 154 -2.35 -4.61 7.13
N GLY A 155 -1.24 -5.23 7.55
CA GLY A 155 -0.69 -5.08 8.90
C GLY A 155 -0.36 -3.63 9.21
N ASN A 156 0.32 -2.93 8.29
CA ASN A 156 0.63 -1.50 8.44
C ASN A 156 -0.65 -0.67 8.60
N ALA A 157 -1.70 -0.96 7.83
CA ALA A 157 -2.97 -0.27 8.03
C ALA A 157 -3.56 -0.47 9.43
N MET A 158 -3.50 -1.70 9.93
CA MET A 158 -4.07 -2.04 11.24
C MET A 158 -3.25 -1.46 12.40
N HIS A 159 -1.97 -1.16 12.19
CA HIS A 159 -1.17 -0.35 13.11
C HIS A 159 -1.80 1.03 13.31
N TYR A 160 -1.91 1.82 12.25
CA TYR A 160 -2.49 3.17 12.32
C TYR A 160 -3.95 3.14 12.81
N PHE A 161 -4.71 2.10 12.43
CA PHE A 161 -6.08 1.93 12.93
C PHE A 161 -6.11 1.67 14.45
N ALA A 162 -5.16 0.91 14.98
CA ALA A 162 -5.04 0.69 16.42
C ALA A 162 -4.60 1.97 17.13
N ASP A 163 -3.69 2.75 16.54
CA ASP A 163 -3.21 4.01 17.11
C ASP A 163 -4.34 5.03 17.25
N LEU A 164 -5.20 5.22 16.25
CA LEU A 164 -6.35 6.11 16.42
C LEU A 164 -7.35 5.63 17.49
N CYS A 165 -7.28 4.38 17.95
CA CYS A 165 -8.06 3.91 19.09
C CYS A 165 -7.41 4.25 20.44
N ASN A 166 -6.11 4.58 20.46
CA ASN A 166 -5.39 4.98 21.65
C ASN A 166 -5.90 6.36 22.12
N PRO A 167 -6.23 6.51 23.43
CA PRO A 167 -6.74 7.77 23.97
C PRO A 167 -5.86 8.98 23.67
N HIS A 168 -4.54 8.85 23.75
CA HIS A 168 -3.62 9.96 23.54
C HIS A 168 -3.53 10.37 22.07
N HIS A 169 -3.47 9.38 21.17
CA HIS A 169 -3.41 9.58 19.73
C HIS A 169 -4.68 10.22 19.18
N ALA A 170 -5.83 9.75 19.66
CA ALA A 170 -7.15 10.27 19.32
C ALA A 170 -7.35 11.73 19.80
N SER A 171 -6.62 12.16 20.83
CA SER A 171 -6.71 13.49 21.44
C SER A 171 -5.59 14.44 21.03
N ASN A 172 -4.76 14.07 20.03
CA ASN A 172 -3.59 14.86 19.65
C ASN A 172 -2.68 15.20 20.85
N ALA A 173 -2.63 14.32 21.85
CA ALA A 173 -2.00 14.56 23.14
C ALA A 173 -0.49 14.27 23.09
N ILE A 174 0.22 14.86 22.13
CA ILE A 174 1.67 14.67 21.92
C ILE A 174 2.58 15.23 23.02
N GLY A 175 2.02 15.98 23.96
CA GLY A 175 2.77 16.54 25.07
C GLY A 175 3.67 17.72 24.72
N GLY A 176 3.22 18.93 25.05
CA GLY A 176 4.05 20.13 25.06
C GLY A 176 5.02 20.23 26.25
N THR A 177 5.13 19.19 27.08
CA THR A 177 6.15 19.12 28.14
C THR A 177 6.66 17.68 28.28
N GLN A 178 7.90 17.52 28.76
CA GLN A 178 8.49 16.21 29.11
C GLN A 178 7.54 15.35 29.97
N GLU A 179 6.73 15.99 30.81
CA GLU A 179 5.75 15.33 31.67
C GLU A 179 4.65 14.62 30.87
N HIS A 180 4.13 15.24 29.82
CA HIS A 180 3.07 14.66 29.00
C HIS A 180 3.58 13.53 28.08
N ILE A 181 4.79 13.66 27.52
CA ILE A 181 5.44 12.58 26.76
C ILE A 181 5.70 11.36 27.65
N THR A 182 6.13 11.61 28.90
CA THR A 182 6.34 10.54 29.88
C THR A 182 4.99 9.87 30.24
N LYS A 183 3.89 10.62 30.29
CA LYS A 183 2.54 10.11 30.64
C LYS A 183 1.88 9.30 29.51
N HIS A 184 2.12 9.69 28.26
CA HIS A 184 1.70 8.94 27.07
C HIS A 184 2.34 7.54 27.08
N SER A 185 3.67 7.50 27.11
CA SER A 185 4.45 6.26 27.07
C SER A 185 4.23 5.35 28.28
N THR A 186 3.97 5.90 29.48
CA THR A 186 3.66 5.08 30.67
C THR A 186 2.31 4.40 30.59
N PHE A 187 1.28 5.06 30.02
CA PHE A 187 -0.01 4.42 29.82
C PHE A 187 0.08 3.27 28.81
N GLU A 188 0.82 3.46 27.71
CA GLU A 188 1.02 2.39 26.72
C GLU A 188 1.80 1.21 27.30
N THR A 189 2.84 1.48 28.09
CA THR A 189 3.57 0.45 28.83
C THR A 189 2.65 -0.31 29.79
N TYR A 190 1.78 0.40 30.50
CA TYR A 190 0.78 -0.23 31.37
C TYR A 190 -0.16 -1.14 30.58
N VAL A 191 -0.63 -0.71 29.41
CA VAL A 191 -1.49 -1.56 28.57
C VAL A 191 -0.71 -2.77 28.06
N GLU A 192 0.53 -2.59 27.62
CA GLU A 192 1.41 -3.67 27.17
C GLU A 192 1.61 -4.77 28.23
N ASP A 193 1.79 -4.39 29.50
CA ASP A 193 1.93 -5.31 30.63
C ASP A 193 0.62 -6.06 30.96
N ASN A 194 -0.52 -5.53 30.56
CA ASN A 194 -1.85 -6.02 30.94
C ASN A 194 -2.71 -6.52 29.77
N LYS A 195 -2.24 -6.39 28.52
CA LYS A 195 -3.01 -6.53 27.28
C LYS A 195 -3.86 -7.80 27.16
N GLU A 196 -3.35 -8.92 27.66
CA GLU A 196 -4.00 -10.24 27.60
C GLU A 196 -5.40 -10.22 28.24
N GLN A 197 -5.61 -9.44 29.31
CA GLN A 197 -6.89 -9.40 30.02
C GLN A 197 -7.99 -8.64 29.25
N TYR A 198 -7.62 -7.85 28.25
CA TYR A 198 -8.55 -7.04 27.45
C TYR A 198 -9.01 -7.73 26.17
N THR A 199 -8.58 -8.97 25.93
CA THR A 199 -8.95 -9.75 24.75
C THR A 199 -10.43 -10.09 24.72
N ILE A 200 -11.04 -10.02 23.54
CA ILE A 200 -12.37 -10.53 23.25
C ILE A 200 -12.29 -11.53 22.11
N ASN A 201 -13.19 -12.51 22.09
CA ASN A 201 -13.16 -13.61 21.12
C ASN A 201 -14.34 -13.61 20.13
N THR A 202 -15.27 -12.67 20.27
CA THR A 202 -16.47 -12.52 19.42
C THR A 202 -16.99 -11.09 19.53
N LEU A 203 -17.68 -10.61 18.49
CA LEU A 203 -18.49 -9.38 18.55
C LEU A 203 -19.89 -9.62 19.14
N GLY A 204 -20.21 -10.87 19.50
CA GLY A 204 -21.52 -11.26 20.05
C GLY A 204 -22.54 -11.58 18.97
N GLY A 205 -22.10 -12.12 17.83
CA GLY A 205 -22.94 -12.46 16.68
C GLY A 205 -22.18 -13.27 15.63
N ASN A 206 -22.63 -13.22 14.38
CA ASN A 206 -21.86 -13.76 13.26
C ASN A 206 -21.87 -12.76 12.10
N THR A 207 -21.15 -13.02 11.01
CA THR A 207 -21.00 -12.09 9.89
C THR A 207 -22.31 -11.76 9.14
N SER A 208 -23.40 -12.50 9.38
CA SER A 208 -24.74 -12.16 8.87
C SER A 208 -25.53 -11.20 9.76
N THR A 209 -25.04 -10.88 10.96
CA THR A 209 -25.69 -9.93 11.87
C THR A 209 -25.15 -8.51 11.65
N SER A 210 -25.88 -7.52 12.17
CA SER A 210 -25.50 -6.09 12.10
C SER A 210 -24.19 -5.74 12.81
N ASN A 211 -23.52 -6.70 13.45
CA ASN A 211 -22.15 -6.49 13.95
C ASN A 211 -21.14 -6.40 12.79
N TYR A 212 -21.49 -6.96 11.63
CA TYR A 212 -20.68 -7.02 10.41
C TYR A 212 -21.44 -6.59 9.17
N SER A 213 -22.71 -6.98 9.01
CA SER A 213 -23.46 -6.74 7.77
C SER A 213 -23.66 -5.26 7.47
N ASP A 214 -23.65 -4.40 8.50
CA ASP A 214 -23.72 -2.94 8.38
C ASP A 214 -22.49 -2.34 7.70
N THR A 215 -21.33 -3.03 7.79
CA THR A 215 -20.10 -2.63 7.09
C THR A 215 -20.28 -2.63 5.58
N LEU A 216 -21.30 -3.30 5.04
CA LEU A 216 -21.61 -3.40 3.61
C LEU A 216 -22.69 -2.39 3.16
N GLU A 217 -23.25 -1.59 4.07
CA GLU A 217 -24.22 -0.54 3.73
C GLU A 217 -23.56 0.63 2.99
N ASP A 218 -22.30 0.91 3.33
CA ASP A 218 -21.48 1.91 2.64
C ASP A 218 -20.96 1.29 1.33
N GLU A 219 -21.42 1.80 0.19
CA GLU A 219 -21.06 1.28 -1.13
C GLU A 219 -19.53 1.27 -1.34
N TYR A 220 -18.86 2.33 -0.91
CA TYR A 220 -17.42 2.52 -1.09
C TYR A 220 -16.63 2.09 0.15
N LEU A 221 -15.56 1.33 -0.07
CA LEU A 221 -14.67 0.90 1.00
C LEU A 221 -14.07 2.07 1.79
N PRO A 222 -13.51 3.13 1.16
CA PRO A 222 -12.93 4.24 1.92
C PRO A 222 -13.93 4.94 2.84
N ASP A 223 -15.19 5.07 2.44
CA ASP A 223 -16.25 5.68 3.26
C ASP A 223 -16.50 4.86 4.53
N PHE A 224 -16.61 3.54 4.38
CA PHE A 224 -16.69 2.63 5.52
C PHE A 224 -15.48 2.78 6.44
N ILE A 225 -14.25 2.78 5.90
CA ILE A 225 -13.04 2.88 6.71
C ILE A 225 -12.99 4.21 7.46
N THR A 226 -13.27 5.35 6.82
CA THR A 226 -13.33 6.66 7.49
C THR A 226 -14.33 6.64 8.64
N LYS A 227 -15.55 6.13 8.40
CA LYS A 227 -16.60 6.05 9.41
C LYS A 227 -16.24 5.12 10.56
N GLU A 228 -15.60 4.00 10.27
CA GLU A 228 -15.14 3.05 11.27
C GLU A 228 -14.01 3.68 12.12
N CYS A 229 -13.00 4.30 11.49
CA CYS A 229 -11.95 5.07 12.15
C CYS A 229 -12.53 6.17 13.06
N ASP A 230 -13.49 6.95 12.57
CA ASP A 230 -14.16 8.00 13.34
C ASP A 230 -14.82 7.45 14.59
N VAL A 231 -15.60 6.37 14.47
CA VAL A 231 -16.28 5.78 15.63
C VAL A 231 -15.27 5.30 16.68
N ARG A 232 -14.14 4.70 16.27
CA ARG A 232 -13.14 4.20 17.21
C ARG A 232 -12.30 5.33 17.83
N ALA A 233 -11.94 6.35 17.05
CA ALA A 233 -11.23 7.52 17.53
C ALA A 233 -12.09 8.36 18.49
N ILE A 234 -13.39 8.51 18.25
CA ILE A 234 -14.30 9.18 19.19
C ILE A 234 -14.29 8.47 20.54
N ILE A 235 -14.31 7.13 20.56
CA ILE A 235 -14.20 6.36 21.80
C ILE A 235 -12.88 6.66 22.52
N GLY A 236 -11.75 6.62 21.80
CA GLY A 236 -10.43 6.97 22.37
C GLY A 236 -10.39 8.37 22.95
N TYR A 237 -10.81 9.37 22.18
CA TYR A 237 -10.89 10.77 22.59
C TYR A 237 -11.74 10.94 23.85
N GLU A 238 -12.95 10.36 23.87
CA GLU A 238 -13.84 10.46 25.03
C GLU A 238 -13.26 9.79 26.28
N GLN A 239 -12.52 8.68 26.13
CA GLN A 239 -11.83 8.07 27.25
C GLN A 239 -10.72 8.97 27.79
N TYR A 240 -9.93 9.59 26.91
CA TYR A 240 -8.86 10.52 27.32
C TYR A 240 -9.43 11.72 28.10
N HIS A 241 -10.46 12.38 27.56
CA HIS A 241 -10.95 13.63 28.14
C HIS A 241 -11.86 13.45 29.36
N ASN A 242 -12.55 12.33 29.48
CA ASN A 242 -13.55 12.13 30.55
C ASN A 242 -13.12 11.16 31.65
N ASN A 243 -12.24 10.19 31.35
CA ASN A 243 -11.97 9.07 32.25
C ASN A 243 -10.48 8.89 32.56
N PHE A 244 -9.57 9.30 31.67
CA PHE A 244 -8.14 9.17 31.88
C PHE A 244 -7.62 10.21 32.87
N VAL A 245 -6.93 9.73 33.90
CA VAL A 245 -6.21 10.57 34.86
C VAL A 245 -4.75 10.13 34.87
N ALA A 246 -3.86 11.02 34.43
CA ALA A 246 -2.48 10.65 34.11
C ALA A 246 -1.62 10.20 35.31
N ASP A 247 -1.99 10.55 36.55
CA ASP A 247 -1.25 10.16 37.75
C ASP A 247 -2.06 9.18 38.63
N ASP A 248 -3.07 8.52 38.05
CA ASP A 248 -3.95 7.58 38.75
C ASP A 248 -4.22 6.32 37.90
N GLU A 249 -3.35 5.32 38.05
CA GLU A 249 -3.46 4.01 37.39
C GLU A 249 -4.80 3.30 37.65
N SER A 250 -5.54 3.66 38.72
CA SER A 250 -6.85 3.06 38.98
C SER A 250 -7.88 3.39 37.90
N THR A 251 -7.66 4.47 37.15
CA THR A 251 -8.47 4.86 35.99
C THR A 251 -8.05 4.13 34.71
N TRP A 252 -6.78 3.73 34.62
CA TRP A 252 -6.18 3.21 33.38
C TRP A 252 -6.76 1.88 32.96
N ASN A 253 -7.05 0.97 33.90
CA ASN A 253 -7.65 -0.32 33.59
C ASN A 253 -8.99 -0.16 32.85
N GLY A 254 -9.85 0.76 33.30
CA GLY A 254 -11.16 1.00 32.68
C GLY A 254 -11.03 1.62 31.29
N VAL A 255 -10.11 2.58 31.14
CA VAL A 255 -9.80 3.21 29.84
C VAL A 255 -9.25 2.17 28.86
N ALA A 256 -8.25 1.40 29.26
CA ALA A 256 -7.63 0.36 28.46
C ALA A 256 -8.61 -0.74 28.05
N ASP A 257 -9.46 -1.21 28.98
CA ASP A 257 -10.48 -2.22 28.69
C ASP A 257 -11.43 -1.78 27.57
N ILE A 258 -11.83 -0.51 27.58
CA ILE A 258 -12.73 0.05 26.57
C ILE A 258 -12.01 0.23 25.22
N THR A 259 -10.84 0.86 25.21
CA THR A 259 -10.15 1.19 23.95
C THR A 259 -9.56 -0.03 23.28
N MET A 260 -8.99 -0.99 24.03
CA MET A 260 -8.46 -2.25 23.47
C MET A 260 -9.57 -3.10 22.85
N LYS A 261 -10.73 -3.20 23.49
CA LYS A 261 -11.89 -3.91 22.91
C LYS A 261 -12.47 -3.19 21.70
N SER A 262 -12.43 -1.85 21.70
CA SER A 262 -12.82 -1.04 20.55
C SER A 262 -11.92 -1.30 19.36
N ALA A 263 -10.59 -1.32 19.56
CA ALA A 263 -9.61 -1.63 18.53
C ALA A 263 -9.82 -3.03 17.92
N GLN A 264 -9.92 -4.07 18.77
CA GLN A 264 -10.19 -5.45 18.32
C GLN A 264 -11.49 -5.56 17.51
N ARG A 265 -12.56 -4.86 17.94
CA ARG A 265 -13.83 -4.82 17.20
C ARG A 265 -13.67 -4.17 15.84
N GLY A 266 -12.97 -3.03 15.77
CA GLY A 266 -12.75 -2.32 14.52
C GLY A 266 -11.91 -3.13 13.54
N ILE A 267 -10.80 -3.72 14.01
CA ILE A 267 -9.94 -4.59 13.19
C ILE A 267 -10.74 -5.77 12.62
N ALA A 268 -11.54 -6.46 13.43
CA ALA A 268 -12.37 -7.57 12.96
C ALA A 268 -13.37 -7.14 11.86
N ARG A 269 -13.98 -5.96 12.00
CA ARG A 269 -14.90 -5.38 11.00
C ARG A 269 -14.17 -4.96 9.72
N VAL A 270 -12.98 -4.36 9.83
CA VAL A 270 -12.16 -3.99 8.67
C VAL A 270 -11.69 -5.23 7.91
N LEU A 271 -11.21 -6.26 8.60
CA LEU A 271 -10.81 -7.53 7.97
C LEU A 271 -11.98 -8.20 7.23
N TYR A 272 -13.17 -8.19 7.83
CA TYR A 272 -14.39 -8.68 7.17
C TYR A 272 -14.70 -7.91 5.89
N ARG A 273 -14.71 -6.58 5.97
CA ARG A 273 -15.01 -5.73 4.82
C ARG A 273 -13.95 -5.86 3.72
N PHE A 274 -12.67 -5.94 4.07
CA PHE A 274 -11.57 -6.17 3.13
C PHE A 274 -11.73 -7.49 2.37
N ALA A 275 -12.02 -8.58 3.07
CA ALA A 275 -12.26 -9.89 2.43
C ALA A 275 -13.52 -9.88 1.55
N LYS A 276 -14.56 -9.14 1.94
CA LYS A 276 -15.76 -8.92 1.11
C LYS A 276 -15.48 -8.12 -0.15
N GLU A 277 -14.64 -7.08 -0.05
CA GLU A 277 -14.24 -6.26 -1.19
C GLU A 277 -13.43 -7.07 -2.22
N ILE A 278 -12.65 -8.06 -1.77
CA ILE A 278 -11.94 -8.96 -2.68
C ILE A 278 -12.92 -9.94 -3.34
N ALA A 279 -13.79 -10.57 -2.55
CA ALA A 279 -14.72 -11.61 -3.01
C ALA A 279 -15.91 -11.08 -3.83
N ASN A 280 -16.24 -9.81 -3.66
CA ASN A 280 -17.25 -9.12 -4.43
C ASN A 280 -16.88 -7.64 -4.48
N PRO A 281 -15.97 -7.26 -5.40
CA PRO A 281 -15.56 -5.88 -5.56
C PRO A 281 -16.78 -5.00 -5.72
N SER A 282 -16.89 -3.95 -4.89
CA SER A 282 -17.79 -2.85 -5.20
C SER A 282 -17.48 -2.36 -6.61
N SER A 283 -18.47 -1.85 -7.35
CA SER A 283 -18.21 -1.21 -8.64
C SER A 283 -17.34 0.02 -8.40
N VAL A 284 -16.01 -0.18 -8.41
CA VAL A 284 -15.04 0.86 -8.12
C VAL A 284 -15.08 1.89 -9.25
N CYS A 285 -15.12 3.17 -8.88
CA CYS A 285 -15.12 4.33 -9.77
C CYS A 285 -16.46 4.70 -10.47
N SER A 286 -17.59 4.85 -9.77
CA SER A 286 -18.62 5.81 -10.20
C SER A 286 -18.72 6.98 -9.24
N ASN A 287 -17.95 8.04 -9.50
CA ASN A 287 -17.99 9.27 -8.71
C ASN A 287 -19.35 9.96 -8.90
N THR A 288 -20.23 9.92 -7.90
CA THR A 288 -21.50 10.68 -7.92
C THR A 288 -21.44 12.06 -7.28
N TYR A 289 -20.26 12.56 -6.88
CA TYR A 289 -20.12 13.89 -6.30
C TYR A 289 -19.20 14.81 -7.11
N ASP A 290 -19.73 16.00 -7.46
CA ASP A 290 -19.00 17.13 -8.01
C ASP A 290 -18.24 17.84 -6.87
N SER A 291 -16.99 17.45 -6.63
CA SER A 291 -16.09 18.18 -5.72
C SER A 291 -14.63 18.06 -6.18
N ASP A 292 -13.90 19.17 -6.11
CA ASP A 292 -12.46 19.19 -6.38
C ASP A 292 -11.74 18.17 -5.48
N ILE A 293 -10.81 17.41 -6.06
CA ILE A 293 -9.95 16.49 -5.31
C ILE A 293 -8.53 16.99 -5.33
N ALA A 294 -7.84 16.92 -4.19
CA ALA A 294 -6.41 17.12 -4.14
C ALA A 294 -5.71 15.80 -4.50
N LEU A 295 -4.66 15.88 -5.29
CA LEU A 295 -3.74 14.79 -5.60
C LEU A 295 -2.39 15.15 -4.99
N ASP A 296 -1.93 14.32 -4.07
CA ASP A 296 -0.62 14.45 -3.45
C ASP A 296 0.37 13.57 -4.23
N VAL A 297 1.28 14.22 -4.93
CA VAL A 297 2.29 13.60 -5.79
C VAL A 297 3.62 13.63 -5.06
N ARG A 298 4.12 12.46 -4.64
CA ARG A 298 5.46 12.28 -4.07
C ARG A 298 6.42 11.75 -5.13
N VAL A 299 7.59 12.33 -5.23
CA VAL A 299 8.64 11.95 -6.18
C VAL A 299 9.94 11.77 -5.44
N LYS A 300 10.52 10.57 -5.53
CA LYS A 300 11.79 10.27 -4.89
C LYS A 300 12.91 10.25 -5.91
N THR A 301 13.92 11.10 -5.72
CA THR A 301 15.11 11.15 -6.56
C THR A 301 16.22 10.31 -5.94
N LYS A 302 16.96 9.60 -6.79
CA LYS A 302 18.06 8.72 -6.34
C LYS A 302 19.16 9.52 -5.63
N ASP A 303 19.65 8.98 -4.53
CA ASP A 303 20.82 9.51 -3.83
C ASP A 303 22.15 8.98 -4.40
N GLY A 304 23.26 9.66 -4.12
CA GLY A 304 24.58 9.34 -4.65
C GLY A 304 25.73 10.12 -4.03
N ALA A 305 26.95 9.75 -4.43
CA ALA A 305 28.16 10.45 -4.02
C ALA A 305 28.13 11.93 -4.45
N LEU A 306 28.95 12.78 -3.83
CA LEU A 306 28.97 14.23 -4.11
C LEU A 306 29.16 14.59 -5.59
N THR A 307 29.76 13.71 -6.39
CA THR A 307 30.00 13.91 -7.83
C THR A 307 28.87 13.40 -8.73
N ASP A 308 27.88 12.71 -8.17
CA ASP A 308 26.78 12.13 -8.93
C ASP A 308 25.73 13.20 -9.23
N SER A 309 25.22 13.19 -10.45
CA SER A 309 24.17 14.09 -10.94
C SER A 309 22.87 13.31 -11.17
N TYR A 310 22.18 12.95 -10.07
CA TYR A 310 20.90 12.25 -10.15
C TYR A 310 19.68 13.20 -10.09
N GLY A 311 19.86 14.43 -9.59
CA GLY A 311 18.84 15.48 -9.59
C GLY A 311 18.71 16.21 -10.93
N THR A 312 17.77 17.17 -11.02
CA THR A 312 17.58 17.97 -12.25
C THR A 312 17.06 19.38 -11.96
N ASP A 313 17.55 20.35 -12.73
CA ASP A 313 17.04 21.73 -12.78
C ASP A 313 15.95 21.90 -13.86
N ASN A 314 15.58 20.83 -14.56
CA ASN A 314 14.54 20.87 -15.59
C ASN A 314 13.14 20.90 -14.96
N ASP A 315 12.17 21.38 -15.74
CA ASP A 315 10.78 21.35 -15.33
C ASP A 315 10.27 19.89 -15.30
N VAL A 316 9.77 19.46 -14.15
CA VAL A 316 9.06 18.19 -13.97
C VAL A 316 7.57 18.47 -13.89
N TYR A 317 6.77 17.64 -14.57
CA TYR A 317 5.32 17.77 -14.63
C TYR A 317 4.67 16.45 -14.24
N PHE A 318 3.58 16.56 -13.49
CA PHE A 318 2.61 15.49 -13.30
C PHE A 318 1.36 15.82 -14.12
N GLY A 319 0.79 14.82 -14.79
CA GLY A 319 -0.46 15.02 -15.50
C GLY A 319 -1.37 13.82 -15.44
N VAL A 320 -2.65 14.10 -15.70
CA VAL A 320 -3.73 13.11 -15.73
C VAL A 320 -4.60 13.33 -16.95
N GLU A 321 -5.14 12.25 -17.47
CA GLU A 321 -6.21 12.24 -18.45
C GLU A 321 -7.41 11.55 -17.83
N LEU A 322 -8.59 12.15 -18.00
CA LEU A 322 -9.83 11.68 -17.43
C LEU A 322 -10.60 10.81 -18.45
N LYS A 323 -11.55 9.98 -18.00
CA LYS A 323 -12.36 9.11 -18.88
C LYS A 323 -13.16 9.90 -19.92
N ASN A 324 -13.54 11.13 -19.62
CA ASN A 324 -14.17 12.06 -20.57
C ASN A 324 -13.19 12.69 -21.58
N GLY A 325 -11.90 12.33 -21.54
CA GLY A 325 -10.85 12.81 -22.46
C GLY A 325 -10.23 14.16 -22.08
N ARG A 326 -10.64 14.79 -20.98
CA ARG A 326 -9.97 16.01 -20.48
C ARG A 326 -8.58 15.66 -19.95
N MET A 327 -7.61 16.53 -20.24
CA MET A 327 -6.24 16.39 -19.74
C MET A 327 -5.92 17.57 -18.81
N HIS A 328 -5.24 17.26 -17.71
CA HIS A 328 -4.74 18.23 -16.75
C HIS A 328 -3.26 17.95 -16.52
N GLU A 329 -2.44 18.99 -16.41
CA GLU A 329 -1.02 18.86 -16.18
C GLU A 329 -0.54 20.01 -15.31
N TRP A 330 0.28 19.70 -14.31
CA TRP A 330 0.81 20.63 -13.33
C TRP A 330 2.33 20.53 -13.31
N LYS A 331 2.99 21.68 -13.23
CA LYS A 331 4.41 21.74 -12.95
C LYS A 331 4.62 21.44 -11.47
N LEU A 332 5.51 20.50 -11.17
CA LEU A 332 5.90 20.15 -9.80
C LEU A 332 7.03 21.09 -9.35
N ASP A 333 6.63 22.25 -8.84
CA ASP A 333 7.53 23.38 -8.52
C ASP A 333 7.09 24.03 -7.21
N LYS A 334 7.95 23.98 -6.19
CA LYS A 334 7.74 24.63 -4.90
C LYS A 334 8.44 25.99 -4.93
N SER A 335 7.65 27.05 -4.77
CA SER A 335 8.18 28.43 -4.78
C SER A 335 9.32 28.63 -3.77
N GLY A 336 10.53 28.93 -4.29
CA GLY A 336 11.71 29.24 -3.49
C GLY A 336 12.44 28.02 -2.92
N TYR A 337 12.05 26.82 -3.36
CA TYR A 337 12.70 25.55 -3.07
C TYR A 337 13.39 25.05 -4.35
N ASN A 338 14.44 24.24 -4.20
CA ASN A 338 15.13 23.64 -5.34
C ASN A 338 14.64 22.20 -5.48
N ASP A 339 13.71 21.99 -6.40
CA ASP A 339 13.00 20.73 -6.56
C ASP A 339 13.82 19.63 -7.24
N HIS A 340 13.53 18.38 -6.90
CA HIS A 340 14.07 17.18 -7.56
C HIS A 340 15.60 17.05 -7.47
N GLU A 341 16.20 17.50 -6.36
CA GLU A 341 17.63 17.34 -6.14
C GLU A 341 17.99 15.88 -5.80
N LYS A 342 19.28 15.57 -5.92
CA LYS A 342 19.78 14.24 -5.59
C LYS A 342 19.49 13.90 -4.12
N GLY A 343 18.77 12.78 -3.93
CA GLY A 343 18.37 12.28 -2.61
C GLY A 343 17.05 12.87 -2.10
N ASP A 344 16.43 13.79 -2.83
CA ASP A 344 15.18 14.40 -2.41
C ASP A 344 14.02 13.40 -2.44
N ASN A 345 13.05 13.67 -1.56
CA ASN A 345 11.77 13.01 -1.50
C ASN A 345 10.68 14.08 -1.49
N ASP A 346 10.47 14.67 -2.66
CA ASP A 346 9.59 15.81 -2.81
C ASP A 346 8.12 15.41 -2.82
N THR A 347 7.26 16.29 -2.35
CA THR A 347 5.79 16.10 -2.33
C THR A 347 5.11 17.37 -2.80
N TYR A 348 4.09 17.22 -3.63
CA TYR A 348 3.35 18.30 -4.26
C TYR A 348 1.85 18.02 -4.15
N THR A 349 1.06 19.02 -3.82
CA THR A 349 -0.40 18.90 -3.84
C THR A 349 -0.94 19.65 -5.04
N VAL A 350 -1.66 18.96 -5.92
CA VAL A 350 -2.33 19.54 -7.10
C VAL A 350 -3.82 19.33 -7.02
N VAL A 351 -4.62 20.29 -7.48
CA VAL A 351 -6.09 20.21 -7.40
C VAL A 351 -6.66 19.82 -8.76
N LEU A 352 -7.43 18.74 -8.81
CA LEU A 352 -8.18 18.26 -9.96
C LEU A 352 -9.67 18.54 -9.77
N GLU A 353 -10.24 19.34 -10.67
CA GLU A 353 -11.67 19.64 -10.71
C GLU A 353 -12.47 18.41 -11.22
N LYS A 354 -13.28 17.77 -10.36
CA LYS A 354 -14.18 16.68 -10.79
C LYS A 354 -15.49 17.22 -11.38
N SER A 355 -15.95 16.53 -12.42
CA SER A 355 -17.33 16.56 -12.94
C SER A 355 -17.81 15.13 -13.19
N ALA A 356 -19.11 14.85 -13.26
CA ALA A 356 -19.58 13.49 -13.60
C ALA A 356 -18.86 12.91 -14.86
N GLY A 357 -18.27 11.71 -14.76
CA GLY A 357 -17.47 11.07 -15.83
C GLY A 357 -16.00 11.52 -15.92
N SER A 358 -15.46 12.13 -14.86
CA SER A 358 -14.09 12.65 -14.76
C SER A 358 -13.12 11.71 -14.02
N GLU A 359 -13.39 10.41 -13.99
CA GLU A 359 -12.46 9.44 -13.39
C GLU A 359 -11.10 9.54 -14.07
N ILE A 360 -10.01 9.47 -13.30
CA ILE A 360 -8.67 9.41 -13.87
C ILE A 360 -8.57 8.12 -14.70
N ARG A 361 -8.26 8.27 -15.99
CA ARG A 361 -8.02 7.19 -16.95
C ARG A 361 -6.54 6.84 -17.03
N LYS A 362 -5.69 7.87 -17.00
CA LYS A 362 -4.25 7.77 -17.19
C LYS A 362 -3.55 8.87 -16.39
N ALA A 363 -2.37 8.59 -15.88
CA ALA A 363 -1.50 9.57 -15.27
C ALA A 363 -0.09 9.45 -15.88
N TRP A 364 0.72 10.49 -15.74
CA TRP A 364 2.11 10.48 -16.21
C TRP A 364 2.97 11.42 -15.38
N ILE A 365 4.27 11.11 -15.37
CA ILE A 365 5.31 12.06 -14.99
C ILE A 365 6.21 12.30 -16.19
N ARG A 366 6.50 13.57 -16.46
CA ARG A 366 7.42 13.94 -17.53
C ARG A 366 8.40 15.00 -17.11
N LYS A 367 9.61 14.89 -17.65
CA LYS A 367 10.64 15.91 -17.57
C LYS A 367 10.68 16.66 -18.89
N GLN A 368 10.75 17.97 -18.82
CA GLN A 368 10.97 18.83 -19.97
C GLN A 368 11.98 19.90 -19.62
N ARG A 369 12.85 20.17 -20.57
CA ARG A 369 13.82 21.23 -20.46
C ARG A 369 13.15 22.60 -20.28
N GLY A 370 13.47 23.26 -19.17
CA GLY A 370 12.99 24.60 -18.89
C GLY A 370 13.51 25.64 -19.90
N TRP A 371 12.76 26.72 -20.09
CA TRP A 371 13.12 27.82 -20.99
C TRP A 371 14.49 28.47 -20.65
N GLU A 372 14.89 28.42 -19.38
CA GLU A 372 16.14 29.01 -18.88
C GLU A 372 17.33 28.04 -18.85
N ALA A 373 17.11 26.76 -19.12
CA ALA A 373 18.15 25.73 -19.05
C ALA A 373 19.13 25.85 -20.24
N GLY A 374 20.39 26.20 -19.94
CA GLY A 374 21.49 26.30 -20.91
C GLY A 374 21.78 25.00 -21.67
N SER A 375 22.65 25.01 -22.70
CA SER A 375 22.85 23.91 -23.68
C SER A 375 23.39 22.57 -23.13
N ALA A 376 23.59 22.43 -21.82
CA ALA A 376 24.08 21.20 -21.21
C ALA A 376 22.94 20.17 -21.06
N GLU A 377 23.28 18.89 -21.17
CA GLU A 377 22.34 17.80 -20.83
C GLU A 377 22.19 17.73 -19.32
N ASP A 378 20.95 17.87 -18.86
CA ASP A 378 20.57 17.71 -17.46
C ASP A 378 19.61 16.51 -17.38
N ASN A 379 20.14 15.38 -16.92
CA ASN A 379 19.45 14.09 -16.87
C ASN A 379 19.03 13.81 -15.43
N TRP A 380 17.89 13.17 -15.26
CA TRP A 380 17.29 12.94 -13.95
C TRP A 380 17.13 11.46 -13.66
N TYR A 381 17.31 11.03 -12.40
CA TYR A 381 17.12 9.64 -11.99
C TYR A 381 16.11 9.54 -10.84
N PRO A 382 14.81 9.49 -11.14
CA PRO A 382 13.81 9.17 -10.13
C PRO A 382 13.80 7.67 -9.81
N LEU A 383 13.63 7.36 -8.53
CA LEU A 383 13.43 6.00 -8.03
C LEU A 383 11.97 5.60 -8.15
N GLU A 384 11.06 6.48 -7.76
CA GLU A 384 9.61 6.22 -7.72
C GLU A 384 8.83 7.52 -7.79
N VAL A 385 7.60 7.41 -8.26
CA VAL A 385 6.55 8.42 -8.11
C VAL A 385 5.36 7.76 -7.47
N GLU A 386 4.80 8.45 -6.49
CA GLU A 386 3.61 8.04 -5.75
C GLU A 386 2.57 9.14 -5.84
N VAL A 387 1.31 8.77 -5.97
CA VAL A 387 0.20 9.72 -6.04
C VAL A 387 -0.89 9.19 -5.15
N SER A 388 -1.41 10.01 -4.25
CA SER A 388 -2.62 9.72 -3.49
C SER A 388 -3.66 10.80 -3.74
N SER A 389 -4.94 10.47 -3.61
CA SER A 389 -6.01 11.47 -3.67
C SER A 389 -6.59 11.75 -2.28
N SER A 390 -7.06 12.98 -2.06
CA SER A 390 -7.68 13.39 -0.80
C SER A 390 -8.96 12.62 -0.47
N ASP A 391 -9.66 12.12 -1.50
CA ASP A 391 -10.81 11.22 -1.33
C ASP A 391 -10.39 9.75 -1.12
N ASN A 392 -9.08 9.46 -1.17
CA ASN A 392 -8.45 8.14 -1.03
C ASN A 392 -8.99 7.08 -2.01
N GLN A 393 -9.54 7.54 -3.14
CA GLN A 393 -10.04 6.69 -4.22
C GLN A 393 -8.98 6.41 -5.29
N CYS A 394 -7.87 7.16 -5.29
CA CYS A 394 -6.78 7.00 -6.23
C CYS A 394 -5.47 6.93 -5.44
N HIS A 395 -4.80 5.78 -5.51
CA HIS A 395 -3.41 5.69 -5.11
C HIS A 395 -2.59 4.96 -6.17
N PHE A 396 -1.49 5.57 -6.59
CA PHE A 396 -0.58 5.00 -7.58
C PHE A 396 0.83 5.07 -7.05
N LEU A 397 1.53 3.94 -6.94
CA LEU A 397 2.98 3.89 -6.74
C LEU A 397 3.61 3.28 -7.99
N LYS A 398 4.46 4.05 -8.66
CA LYS A 398 5.20 3.60 -9.84
C LYS A 398 6.70 3.62 -9.54
N PRO A 399 7.33 2.45 -9.40
CA PRO A 399 8.78 2.35 -9.49
C PRO A 399 9.25 2.80 -10.87
N LEU A 400 10.21 3.72 -10.90
CA LEU A 400 10.77 4.33 -12.10
C LEU A 400 12.18 3.82 -12.37
N ASN A 401 13.05 3.95 -11.36
CA ASN A 401 14.42 3.46 -11.29
C ASN A 401 15.19 3.49 -12.64
N SER A 402 15.12 4.61 -13.36
CA SER A 402 15.71 4.76 -14.69
C SER A 402 16.03 6.22 -15.01
N TRP A 403 16.96 6.44 -15.96
CA TRP A 403 17.34 7.78 -16.38
C TRP A 403 16.27 8.41 -17.28
N PHE A 404 15.79 9.59 -16.88
CA PHE A 404 15.01 10.48 -17.71
C PHE A 404 15.96 11.40 -18.48
N ILE A 405 16.19 11.08 -19.75
CA ILE A 405 17.13 11.79 -20.62
C ILE A 405 16.38 12.74 -21.55
N GLY A 406 16.83 13.99 -21.64
CA GLY A 406 16.21 15.01 -22.49
C GLY A 406 14.76 15.32 -22.11
N ASN A 407 13.91 15.53 -23.10
CA ASN A 407 12.45 15.66 -22.91
C ASN A 407 11.84 14.27 -23.00
N THR A 408 11.40 13.74 -21.87
CA THR A 408 10.86 12.38 -21.79
C THR A 408 9.80 12.30 -20.71
N GLY A 409 8.91 11.33 -20.82
CA GLY A 409 7.89 11.05 -19.83
C GLY A 409 7.52 9.59 -19.85
N ILE A 410 6.95 9.14 -18.74
CA ILE A 410 6.44 7.80 -18.60
C ILE A 410 5.03 7.85 -18.04
N ASP A 411 4.22 6.93 -18.51
CA ASP A 411 2.89 6.74 -17.98
C ASP A 411 2.99 6.13 -16.57
N ILE A 412 2.40 6.84 -15.62
CA ILE A 412 2.08 6.31 -14.29
C ILE A 412 0.75 5.61 -14.52
N VAL A 413 0.81 4.30 -14.74
CA VAL A 413 -0.41 3.51 -14.94
C VAL A 413 -1.27 3.72 -13.71
N VAL A 414 -2.48 4.23 -13.94
CA VAL A 414 -3.53 4.40 -12.96
C VAL A 414 -4.02 2.99 -12.66
N SER A 415 -3.32 2.31 -11.76
CA SER A 415 -3.70 1.01 -11.26
C SER A 415 -4.83 1.18 -10.25
N ASP A 416 -5.95 1.67 -10.74
CA ASP A 416 -7.29 1.61 -10.15
C ASP A 416 -8.24 2.14 -11.22
N CYS A 417 -8.80 1.31 -12.09
CA CYS A 417 -10.12 0.75 -11.81
C CYS A 417 -10.57 -0.25 -12.89
N ASN A 418 -9.64 -0.82 -13.66
CA ASN A 418 -9.99 -1.50 -14.91
C ASN A 418 -9.17 -2.78 -15.20
N PHE A 419 -8.40 -3.29 -14.22
CA PHE A 419 -7.80 -4.61 -14.42
C PHE A 419 -8.90 -5.65 -14.45
N ILE A 420 -9.09 -6.27 -15.61
CA ILE A 420 -9.93 -7.44 -15.72
C ILE A 420 -9.04 -8.66 -15.55
N LEU A 421 -9.50 -9.61 -14.74
CA LEU A 421 -8.92 -10.93 -14.72
C LEU A 421 -9.25 -11.57 -16.06
N ASP A 422 -8.22 -12.01 -16.75
CA ASP A 422 -8.34 -12.62 -18.06
C ASP A 422 -7.56 -13.93 -18.09
N LYS A 423 -7.80 -14.74 -19.12
CA LYS A 423 -7.20 -16.07 -19.26
C LYS A 423 -6.58 -16.25 -20.63
N VAL A 424 -5.38 -16.83 -20.68
CA VAL A 424 -4.77 -17.31 -21.91
C VAL A 424 -4.54 -18.80 -21.81
N ASP A 425 -4.97 -19.53 -22.84
CA ASP A 425 -4.76 -20.97 -22.91
C ASP A 425 -3.49 -21.26 -23.71
N VAL A 426 -2.59 -22.04 -23.12
CA VAL A 426 -1.31 -22.42 -23.71
C VAL A 426 -1.30 -23.93 -23.87
N ARG A 427 -1.09 -24.39 -25.10
CA ARG A 427 -0.98 -25.80 -25.45
C ARG A 427 0.38 -26.08 -26.07
N ILE A 428 1.09 -27.07 -25.55
CA ILE A 428 2.45 -27.39 -25.97
C ILE A 428 2.52 -28.86 -26.37
N LYS A 429 3.02 -29.10 -27.59
CA LYS A 429 3.28 -30.45 -28.08
C LYS A 429 4.74 -30.80 -27.85
N THR A 430 5.00 -31.78 -27.00
CA THR A 430 6.33 -32.40 -26.89
C THR A 430 6.51 -33.41 -28.02
N LYS A 431 7.70 -33.43 -28.61
CA LYS A 431 8.01 -34.32 -29.73
C LYS A 431 7.82 -35.77 -29.37
N ASP A 432 7.18 -36.48 -30.29
CA ASP A 432 7.10 -37.94 -30.24
C ASP A 432 8.36 -38.57 -30.84
N GLY A 433 8.67 -39.79 -30.42
CA GLY A 433 9.88 -40.49 -30.82
C GLY A 433 9.82 -41.99 -30.55
N ASN A 434 10.84 -42.69 -31.02
CA ASN A 434 10.99 -44.11 -30.74
C ASN A 434 11.28 -44.34 -29.25
N LEU A 435 11.25 -45.62 -28.84
CA LEU A 435 11.38 -46.03 -27.44
C LEU A 435 12.60 -45.42 -26.71
N PHE A 436 13.71 -45.19 -27.40
CA PHE A 436 14.97 -44.69 -26.82
C PHE A 436 15.20 -43.19 -27.01
N ASP A 437 14.29 -42.48 -27.69
CA ASP A 437 14.38 -41.03 -27.83
C ASP A 437 13.91 -40.37 -26.53
N SER A 438 14.66 -39.37 -26.05
CA SER A 438 14.41 -38.61 -24.82
C SER A 438 14.04 -37.17 -25.17
N TYR A 439 12.78 -36.98 -25.59
CA TYR A 439 12.27 -35.68 -26.03
C TYR A 439 11.47 -34.93 -24.96
N GLY A 440 11.04 -35.61 -23.90
CA GLY A 440 10.32 -35.02 -22.76
C GLY A 440 11.25 -34.44 -21.70
N THR A 441 10.68 -33.82 -20.67
CA THR A 441 11.44 -33.18 -19.59
C THR A 441 10.75 -33.28 -18.23
N ASP A 442 11.54 -33.42 -17.16
CA ASP A 442 11.14 -33.29 -15.76
C ASP A 442 11.57 -31.93 -15.17
N SER A 443 12.06 -30.99 -16.00
CA SER A 443 12.46 -29.64 -15.58
C SER A 443 11.28 -28.67 -15.54
N ASP A 444 11.46 -27.59 -14.79
CA ASP A 444 10.50 -26.50 -14.72
C ASP A 444 10.39 -25.78 -16.08
N VAL A 445 9.18 -25.73 -16.60
CA VAL A 445 8.83 -24.99 -17.82
C VAL A 445 7.95 -23.80 -17.45
N TYR A 446 8.27 -22.64 -18.00
CA TYR A 446 7.55 -21.39 -17.76
C TYR A 446 7.02 -20.84 -19.07
N PHE A 447 5.79 -20.34 -19.03
CA PHE A 447 5.27 -19.46 -20.05
C PHE A 447 5.22 -18.04 -19.52
N GLY A 448 5.67 -17.08 -20.32
CA GLY A 448 5.49 -15.68 -19.98
C GLY A 448 5.01 -14.85 -21.15
N MET A 449 4.48 -13.68 -20.82
CA MET A 449 3.93 -12.73 -21.77
C MET A 449 4.14 -11.30 -21.30
N GLN A 450 4.21 -10.40 -22.29
CA GLN A 450 4.21 -8.96 -22.08
C GLN A 450 3.01 -8.36 -22.80
N LEU A 451 2.32 -7.47 -22.11
CA LEU A 451 1.19 -6.72 -22.64
C LEU A 451 1.64 -5.38 -23.23
N SER A 452 0.79 -4.76 -24.05
CA SER A 452 1.05 -3.46 -24.67
C SER A 452 1.23 -2.30 -23.69
N ASP A 453 0.77 -2.46 -22.45
CA ASP A 453 0.96 -1.52 -21.34
C ASP A 453 2.28 -1.74 -20.57
N GLY A 454 3.08 -2.74 -20.98
CA GLY A 454 4.34 -3.11 -20.35
C GLY A 454 4.21 -4.09 -19.19
N THR A 455 3.00 -4.53 -18.82
CA THR A 455 2.78 -5.60 -17.82
C THR A 455 3.45 -6.88 -18.30
N ILE A 456 4.14 -7.55 -17.38
CA ILE A 456 4.86 -8.81 -17.60
C ILE A 456 4.26 -9.85 -16.66
N GLN A 457 3.84 -10.98 -17.22
CA GLN A 457 3.37 -12.15 -16.48
C GLN A 457 4.25 -13.34 -16.85
N GLU A 458 4.75 -14.10 -15.87
CA GLU A 458 5.43 -15.39 -16.07
C GLU A 458 4.82 -16.41 -15.10
N SER A 459 4.53 -17.61 -15.58
CA SER A 459 3.88 -18.66 -14.79
C SER A 459 4.52 -20.01 -15.09
N MET A 460 4.81 -20.76 -14.04
CA MET A 460 5.26 -22.13 -14.14
C MET A 460 4.10 -22.99 -14.65
N LEU A 461 4.38 -23.82 -15.64
CA LEU A 461 3.41 -24.73 -16.23
C LEU A 461 3.55 -26.07 -15.51
N ASP A 462 2.70 -26.29 -14.52
CA ASP A 462 2.72 -27.48 -13.68
C ASP A 462 1.30 -27.89 -13.29
N LYS A 463 0.97 -29.16 -13.49
CA LYS A 463 -0.29 -29.76 -13.08
C LYS A 463 -0.05 -30.64 -11.84
N PRO A 464 -0.74 -30.37 -10.72
CA PRO A 464 -0.62 -31.20 -9.54
C PRO A 464 -0.85 -32.68 -9.84
N ASP A 465 0.08 -33.52 -9.39
CA ASP A 465 0.05 -34.99 -9.53
C ASP A 465 0.04 -35.51 -11.00
N TYR A 466 0.52 -34.70 -11.95
CA TYR A 466 0.67 -35.08 -13.35
C TYR A 466 2.13 -34.85 -13.78
N ASN A 467 2.70 -35.77 -14.57
CA ASN A 467 4.04 -35.56 -15.11
C ASN A 467 3.92 -34.82 -16.43
N ASP A 468 4.19 -33.52 -16.42
CA ASP A 468 4.06 -32.64 -17.57
C ASP A 468 5.19 -32.86 -18.60
N PHE A 469 4.90 -32.56 -19.87
CA PHE A 469 5.89 -32.48 -20.95
C PHE A 469 6.60 -33.80 -21.28
N GLU A 470 5.94 -34.93 -21.10
CA GLU A 470 6.50 -36.22 -21.49
C GLU A 470 6.59 -36.38 -23.01
N LYS A 471 7.42 -37.32 -23.44
CA LYS A 471 7.59 -37.60 -24.88
C LYS A 471 6.24 -37.93 -25.52
N GLY A 472 5.89 -37.16 -26.54
CA GLY A 472 4.64 -37.33 -27.28
C GLY A 472 3.42 -36.74 -26.57
N ASP A 473 3.59 -36.03 -25.46
CA ASP A 473 2.48 -35.36 -24.77
C ASP A 473 1.99 -34.12 -25.51
N ASP A 474 0.80 -33.71 -25.13
CA ASP A 474 0.09 -32.57 -25.69
C ASP A 474 -0.60 -31.83 -24.53
N ASP A 475 0.22 -31.12 -23.78
CA ASP A 475 -0.17 -30.52 -22.53
C ASP A 475 -0.83 -29.16 -22.75
N TRP A 476 -1.77 -28.84 -21.88
CA TRP A 476 -2.59 -27.65 -21.95
C TRP A 476 -2.72 -27.01 -20.56
N TYR A 477 -2.61 -25.68 -20.52
CA TYR A 477 -2.66 -24.87 -19.31
C TYR A 477 -3.53 -23.64 -19.56
N SER A 478 -4.28 -23.23 -18.54
CA SER A 478 -5.03 -21.97 -18.55
C SER A 478 -4.39 -21.04 -17.54
N ILE A 479 -3.81 -19.94 -18.03
CA ILE A 479 -3.05 -19.01 -17.21
C ILE A 479 -3.91 -17.77 -16.99
N GLU A 480 -4.25 -17.53 -15.74
CA GLU A 480 -4.96 -16.32 -15.33
C GLU A 480 -3.97 -15.15 -15.19
N TYR A 481 -4.35 -13.98 -15.69
CA TYR A 481 -3.54 -12.78 -15.61
C TYR A 481 -4.41 -11.53 -15.54
N SER A 482 -3.90 -10.49 -14.88
CA SER A 482 -4.57 -9.20 -14.80
C SER A 482 -4.13 -8.33 -15.98
N LYS A 483 -5.08 -7.72 -16.68
CA LYS A 483 -4.79 -6.79 -17.80
C LYS A 483 -5.67 -5.56 -17.76
N LEU A 484 -5.19 -4.44 -18.31
CA LEU A 484 -6.08 -3.32 -18.64
C LEU A 484 -7.06 -3.74 -19.76
N PRO A 485 -8.26 -3.13 -19.89
CA PRO A 485 -9.31 -3.60 -20.79
C PRO A 485 -8.88 -3.61 -22.26
N ASP A 486 -8.00 -2.67 -22.62
CA ASP A 486 -7.47 -2.50 -23.98
C ASP A 486 -6.04 -3.07 -24.13
N ALA A 487 -5.46 -3.64 -23.07
CA ALA A 487 -4.13 -4.23 -23.14
C ALA A 487 -4.18 -5.54 -23.94
N VAL A 488 -3.31 -5.62 -24.94
CA VAL A 488 -3.14 -6.80 -25.79
C VAL A 488 -1.77 -7.42 -25.58
N ILE A 489 -1.65 -8.73 -25.84
CA ILE A 489 -0.36 -9.42 -25.76
C ILE A 489 0.51 -8.94 -26.92
N THR A 490 1.69 -8.38 -26.62
CA THR A 490 2.66 -7.90 -27.63
C THR A 490 3.87 -8.81 -27.74
N LYS A 491 4.15 -9.59 -26.69
CA LYS A 491 5.23 -10.57 -26.66
C LYS A 491 4.81 -11.76 -25.84
N ALA A 492 5.26 -12.95 -26.23
CA ALA A 492 5.19 -14.16 -25.41
C ALA A 492 6.52 -14.91 -25.47
N TRP A 493 6.78 -15.75 -24.47
CA TRP A 493 7.94 -16.63 -24.45
C TRP A 493 7.67 -17.92 -23.71
N LEU A 494 8.47 -18.92 -24.07
CA LEU A 494 8.57 -20.20 -23.40
C LEU A 494 10.00 -20.37 -22.89
N LYS A 495 10.14 -20.77 -21.63
CA LYS A 495 11.42 -20.87 -20.93
C LYS A 495 11.53 -22.21 -20.21
N LYS A 496 12.69 -22.86 -20.29
CA LYS A 496 13.00 -24.07 -19.53
C LYS A 496 14.14 -23.79 -18.56
N VAL A 497 14.01 -24.25 -17.31
CA VAL A 497 15.06 -24.14 -16.27
C VAL A 497 15.29 -25.51 -15.66
N GLY A 498 16.52 -26.00 -15.68
CA GLY A 498 16.89 -27.31 -15.14
C GLY A 498 17.70 -28.16 -16.12
N ASN A 499 18.12 -29.34 -15.66
CA ASN A 499 19.31 -30.02 -16.16
C ASN A 499 19.10 -31.02 -17.32
N ASP A 500 17.88 -31.45 -17.59
CA ASP A 500 17.58 -32.35 -18.71
C ASP A 500 17.22 -31.58 -19.99
N ASP A 501 17.23 -32.26 -21.13
CA ASP A 501 16.98 -31.64 -22.43
C ASP A 501 15.52 -31.85 -22.83
N TRP A 502 14.90 -30.84 -23.45
CA TRP A 502 13.51 -30.92 -23.90
C TRP A 502 13.38 -30.59 -25.39
N TYR A 503 12.50 -31.29 -26.11
CA TYR A 503 12.21 -30.98 -27.51
C TYR A 503 10.72 -30.70 -27.74
N PRO A 504 10.28 -29.46 -27.59
CA PRO A 504 8.94 -29.04 -28.00
C PRO A 504 8.84 -28.92 -29.53
N GLU A 505 7.78 -29.49 -30.12
CA GLU A 505 7.49 -29.37 -31.56
C GLU A 505 6.72 -28.11 -31.87
N ASN A 506 5.70 -27.80 -31.08
CA ASN A 506 4.73 -26.76 -31.37
C ASN A 506 4.19 -26.14 -30.09
N ILE A 507 3.86 -24.85 -30.17
CA ILE A 507 3.07 -24.16 -29.17
C ILE A 507 1.86 -23.50 -29.82
N THR A 508 0.72 -23.59 -29.14
CA THR A 508 -0.49 -22.85 -29.47
C THR A 508 -0.87 -21.98 -28.28
N ILE A 509 -1.05 -20.68 -28.53
CA ILE A 509 -1.52 -19.69 -27.56
C ILE A 509 -2.90 -19.25 -28.04
N THR A 510 -3.91 -19.46 -27.22
CA THR A 510 -5.31 -19.12 -27.53
C THR A 510 -5.83 -18.10 -26.55
N LYS A 511 -6.43 -17.03 -27.09
CA LYS A 511 -7.06 -15.98 -26.32
C LYS A 511 -8.30 -15.46 -27.05
N ASP A 512 -9.49 -15.79 -26.57
CA ASP A 512 -10.76 -15.44 -27.23
C ASP A 512 -10.73 -15.83 -28.74
N ASP A 513 -10.77 -14.86 -29.65
CA ASP A 513 -10.68 -15.07 -31.10
C ASP A 513 -9.24 -15.09 -31.63
N PHE A 514 -8.25 -14.74 -30.82
CA PHE A 514 -6.83 -14.81 -31.16
C PHE A 514 -6.29 -16.23 -30.98
N VAL A 515 -5.72 -16.79 -32.05
CA VAL A 515 -5.02 -18.07 -32.02
C VAL A 515 -3.66 -17.88 -32.68
N PHE A 516 -2.60 -18.03 -31.91
CA PHE A 516 -1.24 -18.11 -32.41
C PHE A 516 -0.76 -19.55 -32.32
N ASN A 517 -0.35 -20.12 -33.44
CA ASN A 517 0.22 -21.46 -33.50
C ASN A 517 1.53 -21.37 -34.29
N THR A 518 2.61 -21.91 -33.70
CA THR A 518 3.91 -21.90 -34.34
C THR A 518 4.74 -23.12 -33.98
N ASP A 519 5.58 -23.52 -34.92
CA ASP A 519 6.54 -24.58 -34.73
C ASP A 519 7.75 -24.07 -33.94
N ILE A 520 8.15 -24.88 -32.97
CA ILE A 520 9.35 -24.65 -32.16
C ILE A 520 10.50 -25.50 -32.72
N ASN A 521 10.31 -26.82 -32.77
CA ASN A 521 11.21 -27.81 -33.39
C ASN A 521 12.71 -27.58 -33.10
N GLN A 522 13.02 -27.28 -31.84
CA GLN A 522 14.39 -27.05 -31.37
C GLN A 522 14.57 -27.63 -29.96
N TRP A 523 15.79 -28.04 -29.63
CA TRP A 523 16.15 -28.43 -28.27
C TRP A 523 16.16 -27.22 -27.34
N PHE A 524 15.56 -27.39 -26.17
CA PHE A 524 15.64 -26.51 -25.03
C PHE A 524 16.57 -27.17 -24.00
N TYR A 525 17.75 -26.58 -23.86
CA TYR A 525 18.69 -26.88 -22.78
C TYR A 525 18.35 -26.02 -21.55
N ASP A 526 19.11 -26.16 -20.47
CA ASP A 526 19.00 -25.28 -19.30
C ASP A 526 19.01 -23.80 -19.69
N ASN A 527 18.10 -23.02 -19.10
CA ASN A 527 17.88 -21.59 -19.34
C ASN A 527 17.59 -21.19 -20.80
N THR A 528 17.11 -22.12 -21.63
CA THR A 528 16.69 -21.77 -22.99
C THR A 528 15.39 -20.99 -22.95
N VAL A 529 15.36 -19.84 -23.65
CA VAL A 529 14.18 -19.00 -23.84
C VAL A 529 13.89 -18.88 -25.34
N LYS A 530 12.65 -19.11 -25.73
CA LYS A 530 12.14 -18.82 -27.07
C LYS A 530 11.06 -17.77 -26.99
N GLU A 531 11.20 -16.71 -27.76
CA GLU A 531 10.30 -15.55 -27.73
C GLU A 531 9.57 -15.36 -29.07
N TRP A 532 8.38 -14.78 -28.99
CA TRP A 532 7.55 -14.37 -30.12
C TRP A 532 7.00 -12.96 -29.88
N LEU A 533 6.93 -12.18 -30.94
CA LEU A 533 6.37 -10.82 -30.96
C LEU A 533 5.11 -10.83 -31.82
N PHE A 534 4.09 -10.07 -31.40
CA PHE A 534 2.77 -10.00 -32.05
C PHE A 534 2.47 -8.64 -32.66
#